data_AF-A0A562DIF3-F1
#
_entry.id   AF-A0A562DIF3-F1
#
_cell.length_a   1.000
_cell.length_b   1.000
_cell.length_c   1.000
_cell.angle_alpha   90.00
_cell.angle_beta   90.00
_cell.angle_gamma   90.00
#
_symmetry.space_group_name_H-M   'P 1'
#
loop_
_entity.id
_entity.type
_entity.pdbx_description
1 polymer ?
#
loop_
_entity_poly.entity_id
_entity_poly.type
_entity_poly.pdbx_seq_one_letter_code
_entity_poly.pdbx_strand_id
1 'polypeptide(L)'
;MPALLLQRLRASFEQLTAPLNAKAVEDTAFYRHGVLLSRNEVGSHPLHAPPGIDGFHHACRERGRRHPLALLATATHDHKRGEDTRARLAALSHRAPWWCGQLERFEEAVPARLREAVPATFRLMLWQTLVAAWPLQLPGRRARTDYAGRVVAWATKALREGKQYSSWTEPDAGVEGAVDALVRHALEDNALHQALAAAAAALGVPGARLGLAQLLLRLATPGVPDTYQGSEGWDLSLVDPDNRRPVDYAARRAWLDDPRDWPALLRQWQDGALKARLLATMLELRAAHPRLFQGRYTPQPAGTDVVAFLRGSGPPPAGGARARGAGPPPGGGGARLRPKAPGNPPSLRLPVGHWREVLGGARLGLDSPGNVPLSTLFARSPVAVWTTA
;
A
#
# COMPACT_ATOMS: atom_id res chain seq x y z
N MET A 1 27.45 -25.45 36.13
CA MET A 1 26.22 -24.68 36.32
C MET A 1 25.03 -25.64 36.30
N PRO A 2 24.20 -25.70 37.35
CA PRO A 2 23.09 -26.66 37.40
C PRO A 2 22.09 -26.31 36.29
N ALA A 3 21.60 -27.31 35.55
CA ALA A 3 20.82 -27.14 34.31
C ALA A 3 19.66 -26.14 34.41
N LEU A 4 19.05 -26.01 35.59
CA LEU A 4 17.99 -25.06 35.89
C LEU A 4 18.44 -23.59 35.75
N LEU A 5 19.66 -23.25 36.16
CA LEU A 5 20.20 -21.89 36.03
C LEU A 5 20.44 -21.55 34.55
N LEU A 6 20.94 -22.50 33.76
CA LEU A 6 21.13 -22.32 32.31
C LEU A 6 19.77 -22.15 31.60
N GLN A 7 18.76 -22.93 31.99
CA GLN A 7 17.41 -22.79 31.44
C GLN A 7 16.78 -21.44 31.77
N ARG A 8 16.92 -20.97 33.02
CA ARG A 8 16.46 -19.63 33.43
C ARG A 8 17.17 -18.53 32.64
N LEU A 9 18.49 -18.62 32.49
CA LEU A 9 19.27 -17.66 31.72
C LEU A 9 18.85 -17.62 30.24
N ARG A 10 18.61 -18.78 29.62
CA ARG A 10 18.07 -18.87 28.25
C ARG A 10 16.70 -18.22 28.12
N ALA A 11 15.77 -18.56 29.01
CA ALA A 11 14.42 -17.98 29.00
C ALA A 11 14.46 -16.46 29.19
N SER A 12 15.28 -15.95 30.13
CA SER A 12 15.44 -14.51 30.35
C SER A 12 16.07 -13.81 29.14
N PHE A 13 17.05 -14.44 28.48
CA PHE A 13 17.62 -13.89 27.24
C PHE A 13 16.57 -13.84 26.12
N GLU A 14 15.83 -14.93 25.90
CA GLU A 14 14.75 -15.01 24.90
C GLU A 14 13.70 -13.91 25.11
N GLN A 15 13.29 -13.66 26.36
CA GLN A 15 12.37 -12.57 26.73
C GLN A 15 12.86 -11.17 26.36
N LEU A 16 14.18 -10.95 26.25
CA LEU A 16 14.77 -9.65 25.90
C LEU A 16 14.99 -9.48 24.39
N THR A 17 15.03 -10.57 23.62
CA THR A 17 15.32 -10.50 22.17
C THR A 17 14.24 -9.76 21.37
N ALA A 18 12.97 -10.02 21.64
CA ALA A 18 11.87 -9.37 20.93
C ALA A 18 11.76 -7.86 21.23
N PRO A 19 11.80 -7.39 22.50
CA PRO A 19 11.88 -5.97 22.82
C PRO A 19 13.11 -5.28 22.22
N LEU A 20 14.27 -5.94 22.25
CA LEU A 20 15.49 -5.40 21.64
C LEU A 20 15.31 -5.18 20.13
N ASN A 21 14.79 -6.17 19.41
CA ASN A 21 14.50 -6.03 17.98
C ASN A 21 13.49 -4.90 17.71
N ALA A 22 12.38 -4.86 18.44
CA ALA A 22 11.38 -3.81 18.28
C ALA A 22 11.99 -2.41 18.50
N LYS A 23 12.77 -2.22 19.56
CA LYS A 23 13.34 -0.90 19.89
C LYS A 23 14.51 -0.48 19.01
N ALA A 24 15.38 -1.41 18.65
CA ALA A 24 16.55 -1.13 17.82
C ALA A 24 16.19 -1.02 16.33
N VAL A 25 15.33 -1.90 15.82
CA VAL A 25 14.99 -1.95 14.40
C VAL A 25 13.80 -1.06 14.10
N GLU A 26 12.64 -1.37 14.70
CA GLU A 26 11.37 -0.74 14.31
C GLU A 26 11.23 0.70 14.82
N ASP A 27 11.71 0.98 16.04
CA ASP A 27 11.62 2.28 16.70
C ASP A 27 12.94 3.08 16.64
N THR A 28 13.94 2.62 15.88
CA THR A 28 15.17 3.40 15.66
C THR A 28 15.68 3.27 14.23
N ALA A 29 16.10 2.08 13.79
CA ALA A 29 16.73 1.92 12.46
C ALA A 29 15.80 2.34 11.31
N PHE A 30 14.50 2.06 11.39
CA PHE A 30 13.50 2.50 10.42
C PHE A 30 13.39 4.03 10.29
N TYR A 31 13.75 4.77 11.31
CA TYR A 31 13.77 6.24 11.31
C TYR A 31 15.13 6.82 10.90
N ARG A 32 16.13 5.97 10.63
CA ARG A 32 17.44 6.36 10.10
C ARG A 32 17.61 5.92 8.63
N HIS A 33 16.91 4.87 8.21
CA HIS A 33 17.00 4.30 6.87
C HIS A 33 15.95 4.88 5.91
N GLY A 34 16.22 6.09 5.39
CA GLY A 34 15.29 6.86 4.55
C GLY A 34 15.24 6.51 3.05
N VAL A 35 15.78 5.37 2.59
CA VAL A 35 15.91 5.06 1.15
C VAL A 35 14.54 4.92 0.47
N LEU A 36 13.66 4.07 1.02
CA LEU A 36 12.31 3.89 0.52
C LEU A 36 11.36 3.53 1.68
N LEU A 37 10.60 4.50 2.16
CA LEU A 37 9.84 4.36 3.40
C LEU A 37 8.74 3.28 3.37
N SER A 38 8.30 2.81 2.19
CA SER A 38 7.37 1.67 2.09
C SER A 38 7.95 0.36 2.61
N ARG A 39 9.28 0.28 2.71
CA ARG A 39 10.02 -0.89 3.20
C ARG A 39 10.16 -0.93 4.71
N ASN A 40 9.90 0.17 5.42
CA ASN A 40 10.12 0.31 6.86
C ASN A 40 8.80 0.10 7.59
N GLU A 41 8.47 -1.17 7.88
CA GLU A 41 7.20 -1.56 8.48
C GLU A 41 7.39 -2.68 9.49
N VAL A 42 6.51 -2.78 10.50
CA VAL A 42 6.57 -3.83 11.53
C VAL A 42 6.66 -5.21 10.86
N GLY A 43 7.63 -6.02 11.31
CA GLY A 43 7.90 -7.35 10.73
C GLY A 43 8.62 -7.34 9.37
N SER A 44 9.07 -6.19 8.86
CA SER A 44 9.86 -6.11 7.64
C SER A 44 11.37 -6.11 7.91
N HIS A 45 12.15 -6.45 6.88
CA HIS A 45 13.59 -6.20 6.83
C HIS A 45 13.89 -5.32 5.59
N PRO A 46 14.11 -4.00 5.73
CA PRO A 46 14.19 -3.07 4.59
C PRO A 46 15.26 -3.42 3.56
N LEU A 47 16.38 -3.99 4.01
CA LEU A 47 17.53 -4.35 3.16
C LEU A 47 17.37 -5.69 2.42
N HIS A 48 16.36 -6.50 2.76
CA HIS A 48 16.13 -7.77 2.07
C HIS A 48 15.40 -7.55 0.75
N ALA A 49 15.99 -8.02 -0.34
CA ALA A 49 15.35 -7.99 -1.66
C ALA A 49 13.99 -8.71 -1.60
N PRO A 50 12.93 -8.16 -2.23
CA PRO A 50 11.66 -8.85 -2.32
C PRO A 50 11.85 -10.15 -3.12
N PRO A 51 11.19 -11.25 -2.74
CA PRO A 51 11.44 -12.57 -3.35
C PRO A 51 10.78 -12.72 -4.74
N GLY A 52 10.35 -11.62 -5.36
CA GLY A 52 9.65 -11.59 -6.63
C GLY A 52 8.26 -12.23 -6.61
N ILE A 53 7.65 -12.34 -7.80
CA ILE A 53 6.33 -12.96 -7.99
C ILE A 53 6.37 -14.46 -7.65
N ASP A 54 7.43 -15.18 -8.03
CA ASP A 54 7.57 -16.60 -7.72
C ASP A 54 7.69 -16.87 -6.22
N GLY A 55 8.48 -16.05 -5.51
CA GLY A 55 8.57 -16.10 -4.06
C GLY A 55 7.25 -15.77 -3.36
N PHE A 56 6.50 -14.79 -3.88
CA PHE A 56 5.14 -14.52 -3.41
C PHE A 56 4.21 -15.73 -3.59
N HIS A 57 4.24 -16.38 -4.75
CA HIS A 57 3.45 -17.58 -5.02
C HIS A 57 3.87 -18.76 -4.12
N HIS A 58 5.18 -18.92 -3.87
CA HIS A 58 5.69 -19.91 -2.92
C HIS A 58 5.16 -19.65 -1.51
N ALA A 59 5.26 -18.40 -1.02
CA ALA A 59 4.74 -18.00 0.29
C ALA A 59 3.22 -18.24 0.42
N CYS A 60 2.44 -17.97 -0.63
CA CYS A 60 1.00 -18.26 -0.66
C CYS A 60 0.71 -19.76 -0.53
N ARG A 61 1.46 -20.62 -1.24
CA ARG A 61 1.30 -22.08 -1.15
C ARG A 61 1.65 -22.60 0.25
N GLU A 62 2.79 -22.16 0.79
CA GLU A 62 3.24 -22.59 2.11
C GLU A 62 2.29 -22.13 3.22
N ARG A 63 1.78 -20.90 3.14
CA ARG A 63 0.73 -20.42 4.05
C ARG A 63 -0.54 -21.27 3.94
N GLY A 64 -1.02 -21.53 2.73
CA GLY A 64 -2.20 -22.36 2.52
C GLY A 64 -2.07 -23.77 3.10
N ARG A 65 -0.86 -24.32 3.15
CA ARG A 65 -0.56 -25.65 3.73
C ARG A 65 -0.41 -25.62 5.24
N ARG A 66 0.33 -24.64 5.79
CA ARG A 66 0.76 -24.64 7.21
C ARG A 66 -0.11 -23.76 8.11
N HIS A 67 -0.65 -22.67 7.58
CA HIS A 67 -1.37 -21.66 8.34
C HIS A 67 -2.59 -21.12 7.55
N PRO A 68 -3.52 -22.00 7.12
CA PRO A 68 -4.64 -21.61 6.24
C PRO A 68 -5.60 -20.61 6.89
N LEU A 69 -5.62 -20.53 8.22
CA LEU A 69 -6.47 -19.63 9.00
C LEU A 69 -5.72 -18.44 9.60
N ALA A 70 -4.43 -18.26 9.29
CA ALA A 70 -3.68 -17.10 9.77
C ALA A 70 -4.17 -15.81 9.10
N LEU A 71 -4.17 -14.72 9.87
CA LEU A 71 -4.55 -13.41 9.38
C LEU A 71 -3.64 -12.94 8.23
N LEU A 72 -4.25 -12.22 7.30
CA LEU A 72 -3.60 -11.45 6.25
C LEU A 72 -3.91 -9.97 6.52
N ALA A 73 -3.01 -9.33 7.26
CA ALA A 73 -3.13 -7.91 7.59
C ALA A 73 -2.25 -7.06 6.67
N THR A 74 -2.80 -5.95 6.21
CA THR A 74 -2.06 -4.90 5.49
C THR A 74 -2.07 -3.58 6.25
N ALA A 75 -2.90 -3.41 7.27
CA ALA A 75 -2.83 -2.30 8.23
C ALA A 75 -3.23 -2.82 9.61
N THR A 76 -2.66 -2.23 10.66
CA THR A 76 -3.02 -2.48 12.07
C THR A 76 -2.99 -1.16 12.87
N HIS A 77 -3.22 -1.17 14.17
CA HIS A 77 -3.01 0.02 15.01
C HIS A 77 -1.52 0.35 15.25
N ASP A 78 -0.61 -0.56 14.90
CA ASP A 78 0.84 -0.43 15.14
C ASP A 78 1.65 -0.24 13.86
N HIS A 79 0.99 -0.19 12.69
CA HIS A 79 1.70 0.07 11.44
C HIS A 79 2.45 1.41 11.52
N LYS A 80 3.60 1.48 10.86
CA LYS A 80 4.40 2.69 10.76
C LYS A 80 3.77 3.67 9.77
N ARG A 81 3.07 3.20 8.73
CA ARG A 81 2.34 4.03 7.76
C ARG A 81 1.10 3.29 7.25
N GLY A 82 0.05 4.01 6.84
CA GLY A 82 -1.16 3.43 6.29
C GLY A 82 -0.92 2.58 5.04
N GLU A 83 -1.81 1.64 4.76
CA GLU A 83 -1.58 0.66 3.68
C GLU A 83 -1.48 1.29 2.28
N ASP A 84 -2.19 2.39 2.06
CA ASP A 84 -2.15 3.14 0.80
C ASP A 84 -1.05 4.20 0.78
N THR A 85 -0.64 4.73 1.95
CA THR A 85 0.60 5.49 2.08
C THR A 85 1.79 4.64 1.61
N ARG A 86 1.87 3.38 2.05
CA ARG A 86 2.93 2.45 1.61
C ARG A 86 2.80 2.08 0.14
N ALA A 87 1.59 1.88 -0.37
CA ALA A 87 1.38 1.63 -1.80
C ALA A 87 1.85 2.81 -2.67
N ARG A 88 1.59 4.06 -2.25
CA ARG A 88 2.07 5.26 -2.94
C ARG A 88 3.59 5.40 -2.89
N LEU A 89 4.20 5.13 -1.74
CA LEU A 89 5.65 5.08 -1.58
C LEU A 89 6.29 4.01 -2.48
N ALA A 90 5.71 2.80 -2.52
CA ALA A 90 6.21 1.72 -3.35
C ALA A 90 6.24 2.09 -4.85
N ALA A 91 5.37 2.99 -5.33
CA ALA A 91 5.41 3.46 -6.71
C ALA A 91 6.71 4.23 -7.05
N LEU A 92 7.43 4.77 -6.06
CA LEU A 92 8.70 5.46 -6.27
C LEU A 92 9.79 4.52 -6.80
N SER A 93 9.77 3.23 -6.46
CA SER A 93 10.78 2.27 -6.93
C SER A 93 10.76 2.09 -8.45
N HIS A 94 9.61 2.31 -9.08
CA HIS A 94 9.44 2.28 -10.54
C HIS A 94 9.71 3.62 -11.21
N ARG A 95 10.02 4.67 -10.44
CA ARG A 95 10.15 6.06 -10.89
C ARG A 95 11.34 6.77 -10.24
N ALA A 96 12.40 6.04 -9.89
CA ALA A 96 13.52 6.60 -9.14
C ALA A 96 14.16 7.84 -9.81
N PRO A 97 14.47 7.86 -11.12
CA PRO A 97 15.01 9.06 -11.76
C PRO A 97 14.05 10.26 -11.71
N TRP A 98 12.75 10.01 -11.89
CA TRP A 98 11.72 11.05 -11.78
C TRP A 98 11.65 11.61 -10.35
N TRP A 99 11.75 10.74 -9.34
CA TRP A 99 11.75 11.15 -7.93
C TRP A 99 12.97 11.99 -7.57
N CYS A 100 14.17 11.61 -8.03
CA CYS A 100 15.38 12.44 -7.84
C CYS A 100 15.18 13.86 -8.39
N GLY A 101 14.64 13.99 -9.60
CA GLY A 101 14.31 15.31 -10.16
C GLY A 101 13.20 16.06 -9.41
N GLN A 102 12.31 15.37 -8.67
CA GLN A 102 11.37 16.05 -7.76
C GLN A 102 12.08 16.56 -6.51
N LEU A 103 13.02 15.79 -5.95
CA LEU A 103 13.80 16.19 -4.78
C LEU A 103 14.59 17.48 -5.07
N GLU A 104 15.26 17.57 -6.22
CA GLU A 104 15.96 18.79 -6.65
C GLU A 104 15.01 20.01 -6.65
N ARG A 105 13.83 19.87 -7.27
CA ARG A 105 12.82 20.94 -7.31
C ARG A 105 12.32 21.34 -5.93
N PHE A 106 12.12 20.38 -5.03
CA PHE A 106 11.69 20.68 -3.66
C PHE A 106 12.79 21.45 -2.94
N GLU A 107 14.02 20.95 -2.98
CA GLU A 107 15.17 21.56 -2.33
C GLU A 107 15.43 22.98 -2.83
N GLU A 108 15.33 23.24 -4.13
CA GLU A 108 15.42 24.58 -4.72
C GLU A 108 14.35 25.53 -4.18
N ALA A 109 13.12 25.03 -3.98
CA ALA A 109 11.99 25.83 -3.49
C ALA A 109 12.00 26.08 -1.96
N VAL A 110 12.85 25.39 -1.18
CA VAL A 110 12.97 25.63 0.27
C VAL A 110 13.74 26.94 0.55
N PRO A 111 13.28 27.83 1.45
CA PRO A 111 14.07 28.98 1.87
C PRO A 111 15.42 28.57 2.48
N ALA A 112 16.52 29.26 2.13
CA ALA A 112 17.88 28.89 2.56
C ALA A 112 18.01 28.66 4.06
N ARG A 113 17.44 29.56 4.88
CA ARG A 113 17.40 29.43 6.34
C ARG A 113 16.79 28.11 6.82
N LEU A 114 15.66 27.68 6.23
CA LEU A 114 15.01 26.42 6.60
C LEU A 114 15.78 25.21 6.04
N ARG A 115 16.43 25.39 4.88
CA ARG A 115 17.30 24.37 4.28
C ARG A 115 18.58 24.14 5.10
N GLU A 116 19.07 25.14 5.81
CA GLU A 116 20.24 24.96 6.68
C GLU A 116 19.85 24.39 8.04
N ALA A 117 18.69 24.80 8.58
CA ALA A 117 18.23 24.41 9.90
C ALA A 117 17.69 22.97 9.99
N VAL A 118 17.21 22.38 8.88
CA VAL A 118 16.69 21.00 8.87
C VAL A 118 17.70 20.03 8.25
N PRO A 119 18.13 18.96 8.94
CA PRO A 119 19.08 17.99 8.38
C PRO A 119 18.64 17.42 7.04
N ALA A 120 19.56 17.39 6.05
CA ALA A 120 19.24 16.97 4.68
C ALA A 120 18.71 15.53 4.60
N THR A 121 19.29 14.60 5.35
CA THR A 121 18.84 13.20 5.43
C THR A 121 17.40 13.09 5.96
N PHE A 122 17.04 13.94 6.94
CA PHE A 122 15.68 13.99 7.46
C PHE A 122 14.70 14.58 6.44
N ARG A 123 15.11 15.63 5.69
CA ARG A 123 14.30 16.19 4.60
C ARG A 123 13.94 15.15 3.54
N LEU A 124 14.85 14.24 3.18
CA LEU A 124 14.55 13.15 2.23
C LEU A 124 13.41 12.24 2.71
N MET A 125 13.34 11.96 4.01
CA MET A 125 12.22 11.21 4.61
C MET A 125 10.95 12.06 4.69
N LEU A 126 11.10 13.35 4.99
CA LEU A 126 9.99 14.30 5.06
C LEU A 126 9.30 14.45 3.70
N TRP A 127 10.05 14.58 2.60
CA TRP A 127 9.48 14.68 1.25
C TRP A 127 8.72 13.44 0.83
N GLN A 128 9.26 12.26 1.11
CA GLN A 128 8.53 11.00 0.89
C GLN A 128 7.22 10.99 1.68
N THR A 129 7.25 11.41 2.94
CA THR A 129 6.06 11.40 3.82
C THR A 129 5.02 12.41 3.37
N LEU A 130 5.42 13.66 3.10
CA LEU A 130 4.53 14.72 2.62
C LEU A 130 3.81 14.33 1.34
N VAL A 131 4.52 13.73 0.38
CA VAL A 131 3.92 13.31 -0.90
C VAL A 131 3.07 12.04 -0.73
N ALA A 132 3.53 11.08 0.06
CA ALA A 132 2.85 9.79 0.23
C ALA A 132 1.53 9.88 1.00
N ALA A 133 1.52 10.65 2.09
CA ALA A 133 0.34 10.83 2.94
C ALA A 133 -0.56 12.01 2.48
N TRP A 134 -0.22 12.65 1.35
CA TRP A 134 -0.97 13.77 0.80
C TRP A 134 -2.43 13.37 0.55
N PRO A 135 -3.42 14.05 1.16
CA PRO A 135 -4.82 13.72 0.94
C PRO A 135 -5.22 13.82 -0.53
N LEU A 136 -5.89 12.80 -1.08
CA LEU A 136 -6.28 12.74 -2.50
C LEU A 136 -7.23 13.87 -2.91
N GLN A 137 -7.96 14.40 -1.94
CA GLN A 137 -8.76 15.61 -2.05
C GLN A 137 -8.36 16.48 -0.87
N LEU A 138 -7.48 17.46 -1.10
CA LEU A 138 -7.03 18.41 -0.08
C LEU A 138 -7.66 19.80 -0.32
N PRO A 139 -8.93 20.03 0.08
CA PRO A 139 -9.61 21.26 -0.25
C PRO A 139 -9.28 22.38 0.76
N GLY A 140 -8.72 23.48 0.26
CA GLY A 140 -8.66 24.75 0.97
C GLY A 140 -7.65 24.83 2.10
N ARG A 141 -7.64 25.97 2.80
CA ARG A 141 -6.63 26.30 3.81
C ARG A 141 -6.73 25.43 5.06
N ARG A 142 -7.94 25.17 5.56
CA ARG A 142 -8.16 24.37 6.77
C ARG A 142 -7.62 22.95 6.64
N ALA A 143 -7.93 22.26 5.54
CA ALA A 143 -7.43 20.91 5.31
C ALA A 143 -5.90 20.87 5.19
N ARG A 144 -5.28 21.90 4.60
CA ARG A 144 -3.81 22.06 4.59
C ARG A 144 -3.24 22.23 6.00
N THR A 145 -3.86 23.04 6.85
CA THR A 145 -3.45 23.20 8.25
C THR A 145 -3.58 21.90 9.05
N ASP A 146 -4.69 21.19 8.91
CA ASP A 146 -4.90 19.89 9.59
C ASP A 146 -3.86 18.86 9.12
N TYR A 147 -3.57 18.83 7.80
CA TYR A 147 -2.52 17.97 7.26
C TYR A 147 -1.12 18.35 7.77
N ALA A 148 -0.81 19.63 7.85
CA ALA A 148 0.45 20.11 8.43
C ALA A 148 0.61 19.60 9.86
N GLY A 149 -0.43 19.73 10.70
CA GLY A 149 -0.40 19.24 12.08
C GLY A 149 -0.09 17.75 12.19
N ARG A 150 -0.69 16.93 11.32
CA ARG A 150 -0.41 15.48 11.26
C ARG A 150 1.05 15.18 10.91
N VAL A 151 1.59 15.87 9.90
CA VAL A 151 2.97 15.65 9.45
C VAL A 151 3.98 16.17 10.47
N VAL A 152 3.72 17.32 11.12
CA VAL A 152 4.55 17.82 12.22
C VAL A 152 4.60 16.81 13.37
N ALA A 153 3.45 16.29 13.81
CA ALA A 153 3.41 15.29 14.89
C ALA A 153 4.21 14.03 14.52
N TRP A 154 4.08 13.54 13.28
CA TRP A 154 4.92 12.45 12.78
C TRP A 154 6.39 12.83 12.76
N ALA A 155 6.75 14.04 12.33
CA ALA A 155 8.13 14.46 12.16
C ALA A 155 8.85 14.59 13.51
N THR A 156 8.18 15.16 14.52
CA THR A 156 8.68 15.17 15.91
C THR A 156 8.91 13.75 16.43
N LYS A 157 7.94 12.84 16.25
CA LYS A 157 8.11 11.44 16.61
C LYS A 157 9.28 10.81 15.86
N ALA A 158 9.39 11.03 14.55
CA ALA A 158 10.45 10.47 13.73
C ALA A 158 11.86 10.95 14.12
N LEU A 159 12.01 12.24 14.46
CA LEU A 159 13.27 12.78 14.97
C LEU A 159 13.67 12.07 16.27
N ARG A 160 12.73 11.96 17.22
CA ARG A 160 12.96 11.37 18.54
C ARG A 160 13.19 9.86 18.50
N GLU A 161 12.48 9.13 17.64
CA GLU A 161 12.72 7.71 17.41
C GLU A 161 14.07 7.48 16.72
N GLY A 162 14.43 8.35 15.77
CA GLY A 162 15.73 8.33 15.11
C GLY A 162 16.90 8.56 16.07
N LYS A 163 16.76 9.38 17.12
CA LYS A 163 17.81 9.65 18.12
C LYS A 163 19.11 10.21 17.52
N GLN A 164 19.05 10.78 16.32
CA GLN A 164 20.22 11.40 15.63
C GLN A 164 20.25 12.91 15.79
N TYR A 165 19.07 13.53 15.88
CA TYR A 165 18.90 14.99 15.89
C TYR A 165 18.07 15.48 17.07
N SER A 166 17.17 14.65 17.58
CA SER A 166 16.41 14.87 18.82
C SER A 166 16.13 13.51 19.47
N SER A 167 15.72 13.48 20.73
CA SER A 167 15.38 12.24 21.44
C SER A 167 14.20 12.43 22.40
N TRP A 168 13.64 11.33 22.88
CA TRP A 168 12.58 11.37 23.90
C TRP A 168 13.06 11.87 25.25
N THR A 169 14.33 11.66 25.59
CA THR A 169 14.93 12.02 26.89
C THR A 169 15.49 13.44 26.89
N GLU A 170 16.03 13.88 25.75
CA GLU A 170 16.60 15.20 25.54
C GLU A 170 16.10 15.73 24.18
N PRO A 171 14.91 16.37 24.16
CA PRO A 171 14.37 16.95 22.94
C PRO A 171 15.14 18.19 22.50
N ASP A 172 15.50 18.27 21.21
CA ASP A 172 16.08 19.47 20.61
C ASP A 172 14.96 20.35 20.03
N ALA A 173 14.59 21.39 20.79
CA ALA A 173 13.53 22.32 20.40
C ALA A 173 13.88 23.15 19.15
N GLY A 174 15.16 23.34 18.85
CA GLY A 174 15.63 24.10 17.70
C GLY A 174 15.36 23.35 16.40
N VAL A 175 15.82 22.10 16.30
CA VAL A 175 15.58 21.27 15.11
C VAL A 175 14.11 20.89 14.96
N GLU A 176 13.41 20.58 16.06
CA GLU A 176 11.97 20.28 16.03
C GLU A 176 11.16 21.49 15.55
N GLY A 177 11.50 22.69 16.03
CA GLY A 177 10.87 23.94 15.56
C GLY A 177 11.18 24.27 14.11
N ALA A 178 12.41 24.01 13.64
CA ALA A 178 12.78 24.20 12.24
C ALA A 178 12.01 23.27 11.29
N VAL A 179 11.80 22.01 11.70
CA VAL A 179 11.00 21.04 10.95
C VAL A 179 9.52 21.43 10.93
N ASP A 180 8.96 21.88 12.06
CA ASP A 180 7.59 22.41 12.10
C ASP A 180 7.45 23.57 11.09
N ALA A 181 8.34 24.56 11.16
CA ALA A 181 8.31 25.71 10.26
C ALA A 181 8.41 25.31 8.79
N LEU A 182 9.27 24.33 8.46
CA LEU A 182 9.40 23.79 7.11
C LEU A 182 8.11 23.12 6.62
N VAL A 183 7.46 22.31 7.46
CA VAL A 183 6.20 21.63 7.11
C VAL A 183 5.09 22.65 6.89
N ARG A 184 4.98 23.67 7.75
CA ARG A 184 3.97 24.73 7.59
C ARG A 184 4.21 25.53 6.31
N HIS A 185 5.47 25.92 6.06
CA HIS A 185 5.84 26.60 4.84
C HIS A 185 5.53 25.75 3.59
N ALA A 186 5.81 24.46 3.60
CA ALA A 186 5.52 23.54 2.50
C ALA A 186 4.01 23.41 2.18
N LEU A 187 3.13 23.86 3.07
CA LEU A 187 1.67 23.80 2.93
C LEU A 187 1.01 25.18 2.81
N GLU A 188 1.81 26.26 2.76
CA GLU A 188 1.38 27.58 2.32
C GLU A 188 1.20 27.64 0.80
N ASP A 189 0.61 28.71 0.26
CA ASP A 189 0.46 28.86 -1.19
C ASP A 189 1.76 29.42 -1.81
N ASN A 190 2.70 28.53 -2.12
CA ASN A 190 4.01 28.88 -2.67
C ASN A 190 4.53 27.80 -3.65
N ALA A 191 5.71 28.04 -4.21
CA ALA A 191 6.33 27.15 -5.20
C ALA A 191 6.58 25.72 -4.66
N LEU A 192 7.00 25.59 -3.39
CA LEU A 192 7.22 24.29 -2.77
C LEU A 192 5.92 23.50 -2.65
N HIS A 193 4.83 24.16 -2.24
CA HIS A 193 3.51 23.54 -2.17
C HIS A 193 3.03 23.05 -3.54
N GLN A 194 3.18 23.87 -4.58
CA GLN A 194 2.79 23.50 -5.94
C GLN A 194 3.60 22.29 -6.44
N ALA A 195 4.91 22.26 -6.16
CA ALA A 195 5.78 21.14 -6.52
C ALA A 195 5.36 19.84 -5.79
N LEU A 196 5.12 19.91 -4.47
CA LEU A 196 4.67 18.76 -3.68
C LEU A 196 3.30 18.25 -4.11
N ALA A 197 2.36 19.16 -4.36
CA ALA A 197 1.01 18.83 -4.84
C ALA A 197 1.05 18.15 -6.22
N ALA A 198 1.89 18.64 -7.14
CA ALA A 198 2.08 18.04 -8.45
C ALA A 198 2.69 16.64 -8.36
N ALA A 199 3.69 16.44 -7.49
CA ALA A 199 4.30 15.13 -7.25
C ALA A 199 3.29 14.15 -6.62
N ALA A 200 2.49 14.61 -5.65
CA ALA A 200 1.44 13.80 -5.03
C ALA A 200 0.37 13.38 -6.05
N ALA A 201 -0.08 14.30 -6.89
CA ALA A 201 -1.01 14.01 -7.99
C ALA A 201 -0.42 12.98 -8.98
N ALA A 202 0.85 13.14 -9.35
CA ALA A 202 1.54 12.21 -10.23
C ALA A 202 1.71 10.80 -9.65
N LEU A 203 1.72 10.66 -8.31
CA LEU A 203 1.77 9.37 -7.62
C LEU A 203 0.39 8.83 -7.23
N GLY A 204 -0.67 9.63 -7.32
CA GLY A 204 -2.03 9.23 -6.95
C GLY A 204 -2.50 7.98 -7.72
N VAL A 205 -2.44 8.02 -9.05
CA VAL A 205 -2.86 6.89 -9.91
C VAL A 205 -2.02 5.63 -9.69
N PRO A 206 -0.67 5.64 -9.74
CA PRO A 206 0.10 4.42 -9.51
C PRO A 206 -0.05 3.90 -8.07
N GLY A 207 -0.13 4.78 -7.07
CA GLY A 207 -0.40 4.39 -5.68
C GLY A 207 -1.75 3.71 -5.51
N ALA A 208 -2.81 4.27 -6.08
CA ALA A 208 -4.15 3.67 -6.04
C ALA A 208 -4.21 2.30 -6.73
N ARG A 209 -3.50 2.12 -7.85
CA ARG A 209 -3.40 0.81 -8.52
C ARG A 209 -2.70 -0.24 -7.65
N LEU A 210 -1.61 0.13 -6.99
CA LEU A 210 -0.92 -0.75 -6.06
C LEU A 210 -1.78 -1.05 -4.82
N GLY A 211 -2.51 -0.08 -4.30
CA GLY A 211 -3.46 -0.27 -3.19
C GLY A 211 -4.59 -1.24 -3.53
N LEU A 212 -5.21 -1.10 -4.72
CA LEU A 212 -6.24 -2.04 -5.20
C LEU A 212 -5.66 -3.45 -5.43
N ALA A 213 -4.45 -3.54 -5.99
CA ALA A 213 -3.76 -4.82 -6.16
C ALA A 213 -3.51 -5.50 -4.80
N GLN A 214 -2.99 -4.75 -3.83
CA GLN A 214 -2.75 -5.25 -2.46
C GLN A 214 -4.05 -5.70 -1.79
N LEU A 215 -5.12 -4.91 -1.90
CA LEU A 215 -6.45 -5.27 -1.39
C LEU A 215 -6.95 -6.58 -2.00
N LEU A 216 -6.89 -6.72 -3.33
CA LEU A 216 -7.31 -7.94 -3.99
C LEU A 216 -6.45 -9.14 -3.56
N LEU A 217 -5.13 -8.99 -3.45
CA LEU A 217 -4.25 -10.06 -2.99
C LEU A 217 -4.57 -10.49 -1.55
N ARG A 218 -4.80 -9.53 -0.65
CA ARG A 218 -5.27 -9.79 0.73
C ARG A 218 -6.55 -10.61 0.75
N LEU A 219 -7.51 -10.28 -0.12
CA LEU A 219 -8.83 -10.91 -0.16
C LEU A 219 -8.86 -12.25 -0.91
N ALA A 220 -7.94 -12.49 -1.86
CA ALA A 220 -8.00 -13.64 -2.75
C ALA A 220 -6.93 -14.71 -2.49
N THR A 221 -5.91 -14.45 -1.68
CA THR A 221 -4.87 -15.44 -1.32
C THR A 221 -5.30 -16.34 -0.13
N PRO A 222 -4.58 -17.44 0.16
CA PRO A 222 -4.87 -18.30 1.32
C PRO A 222 -4.63 -17.58 2.65
N GLY A 223 -5.60 -17.66 3.56
CA GLY A 223 -5.60 -16.94 4.84
C GLY A 223 -6.95 -16.27 5.12
N VAL A 224 -7.04 -15.63 6.29
CA VAL A 224 -8.20 -14.83 6.71
C VAL A 224 -7.87 -13.35 6.52
N PRO A 225 -8.50 -12.63 5.58
CA PRO A 225 -8.23 -11.21 5.38
C PRO A 225 -8.64 -10.40 6.60
N ASP A 226 -7.73 -9.59 7.11
CA ASP A 226 -7.97 -8.65 8.22
C ASP A 226 -8.07 -7.23 7.68
N THR A 227 -9.10 -6.47 8.07
CA THR A 227 -9.32 -5.08 7.66
C THR A 227 -9.30 -4.19 8.88
N TYR A 228 -8.25 -3.38 9.00
CA TYR A 228 -8.18 -2.35 10.04
C TYR A 228 -9.24 -1.26 9.82
N GLN A 229 -9.86 -0.79 10.89
CA GLN A 229 -10.95 0.18 10.82
C GLN A 229 -10.57 1.44 10.01
N GLY A 230 -11.44 1.85 9.08
CA GLY A 230 -11.20 3.01 8.22
C GLY A 230 -10.41 2.72 6.95
N SER A 231 -9.81 1.54 6.79
CA SER A 231 -9.06 1.12 5.59
C SER A 231 -9.95 0.53 4.48
N GLU A 232 -11.28 0.58 4.63
CA GLU A 232 -12.22 0.28 3.55
C GLU A 232 -12.04 1.25 2.38
N GLY A 233 -11.65 2.49 2.68
CA GLY A 233 -11.23 3.50 1.72
C GLY A 233 -9.70 3.69 1.72
N TRP A 234 -9.24 4.83 1.21
CA TRP A 234 -7.81 5.13 1.15
C TRP A 234 -7.21 5.43 2.54
N ASP A 235 -6.38 4.54 3.04
CA ASP A 235 -5.65 4.70 4.29
C ASP A 235 -4.32 5.43 4.06
N LEU A 236 -4.40 6.76 4.18
CA LEU A 236 -3.27 7.67 4.09
C LEU A 236 -2.78 8.13 5.46
N SER A 237 -2.93 7.26 6.47
CA SER A 237 -2.47 7.52 7.82
C SER A 237 -0.94 7.41 7.95
N LEU A 238 -0.43 8.04 8.99
CA LEU A 238 0.94 7.91 9.49
C LEU A 238 0.92 7.02 10.75
N VAL A 239 2.09 6.80 11.35
CA VAL A 239 2.22 6.04 12.61
C VAL A 239 1.33 6.60 13.71
N ASP A 240 0.97 5.75 14.68
CA ASP A 240 0.34 6.13 15.96
C ASP A 240 0.90 7.46 16.52
N PRO A 241 0.04 8.42 16.91
CA PRO A 241 -1.42 8.32 17.01
C PRO A 241 -2.21 8.67 15.74
N ASP A 242 -1.58 8.96 14.59
CA ASP A 242 -2.32 9.38 13.38
C ASP A 242 -3.21 8.26 12.82
N ASN A 243 -2.81 6.99 12.97
CA ASN A 243 -3.61 5.81 12.59
C ASN A 243 -4.69 5.43 13.61
N ARG A 244 -4.86 6.20 14.68
CA ARG A 244 -5.91 6.04 15.70
C ARG A 244 -6.98 7.13 15.64
N ARG A 245 -6.93 7.99 14.62
CA ARG A 245 -7.95 9.02 14.40
C ARG A 245 -9.35 8.38 14.26
N PRO A 246 -10.43 9.09 14.66
CA PRO A 246 -11.79 8.58 14.53
C PRO A 246 -12.14 8.22 13.09
N VAL A 247 -12.90 7.14 12.93
CA VAL A 247 -13.40 6.68 11.63
C VAL A 247 -14.76 7.34 11.34
N ASP A 248 -14.90 7.92 10.15
CA ASP A 248 -16.18 8.43 9.65
C ASP A 248 -17.06 7.28 9.13
N TYR A 249 -17.79 6.63 10.04
CA TYR A 249 -18.70 5.53 9.71
C TYR A 249 -19.90 5.95 8.86
N ALA A 250 -20.31 7.22 8.88
CA ALA A 250 -21.38 7.71 8.02
C ALA A 250 -20.94 7.68 6.55
N ALA A 251 -19.73 8.15 6.26
CA ALA A 251 -19.14 8.02 4.93
C ALA A 251 -18.97 6.54 4.51
N ARG A 252 -18.65 5.63 5.44
CA ARG A 252 -18.53 4.18 5.12
C ARG A 252 -19.87 3.56 4.79
N ARG A 253 -20.94 3.95 5.47
CA ARG A 253 -22.31 3.54 5.14
C ARG A 253 -22.68 4.02 3.74
N ALA A 254 -22.40 5.28 3.42
CA ALA A 254 -22.68 5.86 2.10
C ALA A 254 -21.97 5.11 0.95
N TRP A 255 -20.77 4.55 1.16
CA TRP A 255 -20.09 3.74 0.15
C TRP A 255 -20.77 2.40 -0.14
N LEU A 256 -21.42 1.79 0.87
CA LEU A 256 -22.18 0.55 0.67
C LEU A 256 -23.41 0.80 -0.19
N ASP A 257 -24.07 1.93 0.02
CA ASP A 257 -25.31 2.33 -0.67
C ASP A 257 -25.04 3.09 -1.99
N ASP A 258 -23.79 3.19 -2.41
CA ASP A 258 -23.39 3.96 -3.57
C ASP A 258 -23.99 3.38 -4.88
N PRO A 259 -24.77 4.15 -5.66
CA PRO A 259 -25.42 3.63 -6.86
C PRO A 259 -24.49 3.58 -8.09
N ARG A 260 -23.26 4.12 -7.99
CA ARG A 260 -22.34 4.22 -9.12
C ARG A 260 -21.92 2.84 -9.62
N ASP A 261 -21.92 2.69 -10.94
CA ASP A 261 -21.36 1.51 -11.58
C ASP A 261 -19.83 1.50 -11.49
N TRP A 262 -19.21 0.33 -11.74
CA TRP A 262 -17.76 0.19 -11.69
C TRP A 262 -16.99 1.19 -12.58
N PRO A 263 -17.41 1.46 -13.83
CA PRO A 263 -16.84 2.55 -14.64
C PRO A 263 -16.91 3.94 -14.01
N ALA A 264 -18.01 4.33 -13.35
CA ALA A 264 -18.14 5.61 -12.67
C ALA A 264 -17.22 5.69 -11.44
N LEU A 265 -17.18 4.64 -10.62
CA LEU A 265 -16.25 4.54 -9.48
C LEU A 265 -14.78 4.70 -9.91
N LEU A 266 -14.40 4.13 -11.07
CA LEU A 266 -13.04 4.29 -11.62
C LEU A 266 -12.72 5.73 -12.05
N ARG A 267 -13.72 6.52 -12.45
CA ARG A 267 -13.53 7.94 -12.81
C ARG A 267 -13.37 8.83 -11.57
N GLN A 268 -14.05 8.47 -10.48
CA GLN A 268 -14.09 9.23 -9.23
C GLN A 268 -13.35 8.53 -8.08
N TRP A 269 -12.28 7.80 -8.42
CA TRP A 269 -11.60 6.89 -7.50
C TRP A 269 -11.04 7.55 -6.24
N GLN A 270 -10.78 8.86 -6.27
CA GLN A 270 -10.15 9.62 -5.19
C GLN A 270 -10.97 9.60 -3.90
N ASP A 271 -12.29 9.41 -3.98
CA ASP A 271 -13.19 9.41 -2.82
C ASP A 271 -13.16 8.11 -2.00
N GLY A 272 -12.49 7.06 -2.51
CA GLY A 272 -12.35 5.77 -1.82
C GLY A 272 -13.49 4.77 -2.04
N ALA A 273 -14.62 5.17 -2.62
CA ALA A 273 -15.78 4.30 -2.80
C ALA A 273 -15.48 3.08 -3.69
N LEU A 274 -14.62 3.25 -4.70
CA LEU A 274 -14.13 2.14 -5.53
C LEU A 274 -13.47 1.03 -4.71
N LYS A 275 -12.63 1.43 -3.73
CA LYS A 275 -11.90 0.49 -2.88
C LYS A 275 -12.85 -0.22 -1.91
N ALA A 276 -13.81 0.51 -1.35
CA ALA A 276 -14.86 -0.03 -0.50
C ALA A 276 -15.74 -1.03 -1.26
N ARG A 277 -16.13 -0.72 -2.50
CA ARG A 277 -16.87 -1.64 -3.38
C ARG A 277 -16.08 -2.92 -3.64
N LEU A 278 -14.79 -2.82 -3.98
CA LEU A 278 -13.94 -4.00 -4.18
C LEU A 278 -13.85 -4.86 -2.91
N LEU A 279 -13.68 -4.25 -1.73
CA LEU A 279 -13.65 -4.95 -0.46
C LEU A 279 -14.97 -5.69 -0.20
N ALA A 280 -16.10 -4.98 -0.26
CA ALA A 280 -17.42 -5.55 0.01
C ALA A 280 -17.74 -6.70 -0.96
N THR A 281 -17.60 -6.48 -2.28
CA THR A 281 -17.89 -7.50 -3.29
C THR A 281 -17.03 -8.75 -3.13
N MET A 282 -15.75 -8.61 -2.76
CA MET A 282 -14.89 -9.76 -2.52
C MET A 282 -15.20 -10.49 -1.21
N LEU A 283 -15.58 -9.78 -0.14
CA LEU A 283 -16.02 -10.41 1.10
C LEU A 283 -17.34 -11.17 0.92
N GLU A 284 -18.29 -10.59 0.18
CA GLU A 284 -19.53 -11.27 -0.24
C GLU A 284 -19.23 -12.53 -1.05
N LEU A 285 -18.31 -12.44 -2.03
CA LEU A 285 -17.89 -13.60 -2.81
C LEU A 285 -17.26 -14.68 -1.94
N ARG A 286 -16.46 -14.31 -0.94
CA ARG A 286 -15.88 -15.25 0.04
C ARG A 286 -16.95 -15.92 0.90
N ALA A 287 -17.93 -15.16 1.36
CA ALA A 287 -19.04 -15.66 2.18
C ALA A 287 -19.94 -16.61 1.38
N ALA A 288 -20.24 -16.28 0.12
CA ALA A 288 -21.07 -17.10 -0.76
C ALA A 288 -20.35 -18.37 -1.26
N HIS A 289 -19.02 -18.31 -1.44
CA HIS A 289 -18.23 -19.42 -1.99
C HIS A 289 -17.03 -19.79 -1.11
N PRO A 290 -17.22 -20.22 0.15
CA PRO A 290 -16.12 -20.50 1.07
C PRO A 290 -15.15 -21.57 0.54
N ARG A 291 -15.67 -22.60 -0.16
CA ARG A 291 -14.86 -23.65 -0.80
C ARG A 291 -13.91 -23.13 -1.87
N LEU A 292 -14.22 -22.00 -2.52
CA LEU A 292 -13.32 -21.36 -3.49
C LEU A 292 -12.05 -20.87 -2.78
N PHE A 293 -12.21 -20.17 -1.65
CA PHE A 293 -11.13 -19.52 -0.91
C PHE A 293 -10.48 -20.39 0.17
N GLN A 294 -11.06 -21.55 0.47
CA GLN A 294 -10.41 -22.64 1.21
C GLN A 294 -9.73 -23.64 0.26
N GLY A 295 -10.06 -23.59 -1.04
CA GLY A 295 -9.52 -24.47 -2.07
C GLY A 295 -8.07 -24.14 -2.45
N ARG A 296 -7.56 -24.96 -3.39
CA ARG A 296 -6.17 -24.92 -3.88
C ARG A 296 -5.83 -23.54 -4.43
N TYR A 297 -4.58 -23.10 -4.19
CA TYR A 297 -3.97 -21.94 -4.81
C TYR A 297 -3.06 -22.39 -5.95
N THR A 298 -3.39 -22.03 -7.19
CA THR A 298 -2.62 -22.42 -8.37
C THR A 298 -2.08 -21.18 -9.07
N PRO A 299 -0.78 -20.87 -8.94
CA PRO A 299 -0.13 -19.77 -9.65
C PRO A 299 -0.33 -19.86 -11.16
N GLN A 300 -0.31 -18.73 -11.84
CA GLN A 300 -0.38 -18.67 -13.29
C GLN A 300 0.71 -17.74 -13.84
N PRO A 301 1.46 -18.15 -14.88
CA PRO A 301 2.42 -17.26 -15.53
C PRO A 301 1.73 -16.04 -16.13
N ALA A 302 2.21 -14.84 -15.81
CA ALA A 302 1.61 -13.59 -16.29
C ALA A 302 2.64 -12.45 -16.51
N GLY A 303 3.92 -12.80 -16.66
CA GLY A 303 5.02 -11.83 -16.77
C GLY A 303 5.48 -11.27 -15.42
N THR A 304 6.24 -10.18 -15.45
CA THR A 304 6.89 -9.59 -14.26
C THR A 304 6.03 -8.56 -13.51
N ASP A 305 4.96 -8.08 -14.14
CA ASP A 305 4.15 -6.97 -13.63
C ASP A 305 2.75 -7.41 -13.15
N VAL A 306 2.44 -8.70 -13.24
CA VAL A 306 1.10 -9.22 -12.93
C VAL A 306 1.22 -10.47 -12.08
N VAL A 307 0.55 -10.44 -10.93
CA VAL A 307 0.33 -11.61 -10.08
C VAL A 307 -1.01 -12.23 -10.47
N ALA A 308 -0.98 -13.46 -10.97
CA ALA A 308 -2.17 -14.18 -11.38
C ALA A 308 -2.22 -15.58 -10.77
N PHE A 309 -3.41 -16.00 -10.36
CA PHE A 309 -3.62 -17.34 -9.81
C PHE A 309 -5.08 -17.77 -9.94
N LEU A 310 -5.30 -19.08 -9.86
CA LEU A 310 -6.60 -19.71 -9.75
C LEU A 310 -6.84 -20.20 -8.32
N ARG A 311 -8.10 -20.16 -7.90
CA ARG A 311 -8.61 -20.68 -6.63
C ARG A 311 -9.67 -21.76 -6.90
N GLY A 312 -9.77 -22.76 -6.02
CA GLY A 312 -10.84 -23.76 -6.07
C GLY A 312 -10.38 -25.20 -5.80
N SER A 313 -11.34 -26.10 -5.65
CA SER A 313 -11.12 -27.54 -5.47
C SER A 313 -11.63 -28.29 -6.70
N GLY A 314 -10.73 -28.94 -7.44
CA GLY A 314 -11.06 -29.76 -8.62
C GLY A 314 -10.92 -29.05 -9.98
N PRO A 315 -10.78 -29.82 -11.08
CA PRO A 315 -10.84 -29.31 -12.44
C PRO A 315 -12.30 -29.21 -12.97
N PRO A 316 -12.67 -28.12 -13.65
CA PRO A 316 -11.90 -26.88 -13.77
C PRO A 316 -11.99 -26.04 -12.47
N PRO A 317 -10.91 -25.34 -12.08
CA PRO A 317 -10.92 -24.43 -10.94
C PRO A 317 -11.96 -23.31 -11.14
N ALA A 318 -12.77 -23.05 -10.11
CA ALA A 318 -13.99 -22.22 -10.20
C ALA A 318 -13.77 -20.69 -10.10
N GLY A 319 -12.52 -20.21 -10.01
CA GLY A 319 -12.26 -18.77 -9.99
C GLY A 319 -10.79 -18.39 -10.16
N GLY A 320 -10.56 -17.19 -10.69
CA GLY A 320 -9.24 -16.59 -10.87
C GLY A 320 -9.22 -15.15 -10.38
N ALA A 321 -8.19 -14.78 -9.62
CA ALA A 321 -7.94 -13.41 -9.20
C ALA A 321 -6.61 -12.93 -9.78
N ARG A 322 -6.59 -11.68 -10.21
CA ARG A 322 -5.49 -11.07 -10.94
C ARG A 322 -5.25 -9.67 -10.42
N ALA A 323 -4.04 -9.45 -9.91
CA ALA A 323 -3.59 -8.15 -9.46
C ALA A 323 -2.44 -7.70 -10.37
N ARG A 324 -2.60 -6.56 -11.04
CA ARG A 324 -1.52 -5.96 -11.83
C ARG A 324 -0.74 -4.97 -10.96
N GLY A 325 0.52 -5.29 -10.70
CA GLY A 325 1.50 -4.34 -10.19
C GLY A 325 1.77 -3.23 -11.21
N ALA A 326 2.29 -2.10 -10.74
CA ALA A 326 2.56 -0.95 -11.59
C ALA A 326 3.53 -1.32 -12.72
N GLY A 327 3.08 -1.18 -13.97
CA GLY A 327 3.98 -0.96 -15.11
C GLY A 327 4.16 0.55 -15.29
N PRO A 328 5.31 1.02 -15.81
CA PRO A 328 5.53 2.44 -16.05
C PRO A 328 4.38 2.98 -16.90
N PRO A 329 3.71 4.08 -16.51
CA PRO A 329 2.79 4.73 -17.42
C PRO A 329 3.59 5.15 -18.65
N PRO A 330 3.15 4.87 -19.89
CA PRO A 330 3.69 5.58 -21.04
C PRO A 330 3.50 7.06 -20.76
N GLY A 331 4.57 7.85 -20.97
CA GLY A 331 4.62 9.28 -20.64
C GLY A 331 3.31 9.99 -20.98
N GLY A 332 2.72 10.62 -19.97
CA GLY A 332 1.44 11.31 -20.07
C GLY A 332 0.68 11.22 -18.74
N GLY A 333 0.43 12.37 -18.12
CA GLY A 333 -0.34 12.52 -16.88
C GLY A 333 -1.81 12.18 -17.04
N GLY A 334 -2.13 10.92 -17.35
CA GLY A 334 -3.49 10.43 -17.45
C GLY A 334 -4.05 10.09 -16.06
N ALA A 335 -5.13 10.76 -15.66
CA ALA A 335 -5.90 10.51 -14.43
C ALA A 335 -6.61 9.13 -14.36
N ARG A 336 -6.34 8.21 -15.29
CA ARG A 336 -7.07 6.96 -15.43
C ARG A 336 -6.36 5.84 -14.67
N LEU A 337 -7.08 5.19 -13.76
CA LEU A 337 -6.61 3.96 -13.09
C LEU A 337 -6.34 2.81 -14.06
N ARG A 338 -6.93 2.84 -15.26
CA ARG A 338 -6.74 1.80 -16.27
C ARG A 338 -5.38 1.95 -16.95
N PRO A 339 -4.48 0.95 -16.89
CA PRO A 339 -3.27 0.96 -17.71
C PRO A 339 -3.59 0.90 -19.20
N LYS A 340 -2.73 1.52 -20.02
CA LYS A 340 -2.64 1.18 -21.44
C LYS A 340 -2.16 -0.27 -21.56
N ALA A 341 -2.79 -1.08 -22.42
CA ALA A 341 -2.31 -2.43 -22.70
C ALA A 341 -0.91 -2.33 -23.37
N PRO A 342 0.07 -3.15 -22.97
CA PRO A 342 1.33 -3.23 -23.71
C PRO A 342 1.08 -3.76 -25.13
N GLY A 343 1.96 -3.43 -26.07
CA GLY A 343 1.81 -3.77 -27.50
C GLY A 343 1.78 -5.27 -27.82
N ASN A 344 2.27 -6.11 -26.90
CA ASN A 344 2.12 -7.57 -26.94
C ASN A 344 1.80 -8.08 -25.53
N PRO A 345 0.53 -8.12 -25.11
CA PRO A 345 0.19 -8.45 -23.73
C PRO A 345 0.47 -9.92 -23.46
N PRO A 346 1.05 -10.26 -22.29
CA PRO A 346 1.07 -11.65 -21.85
C PRO A 346 -0.35 -12.21 -21.91
N SER A 347 -0.46 -13.51 -22.14
CA SER A 347 -1.73 -14.22 -22.10
C SER A 347 -1.75 -15.16 -20.91
N LEU A 348 -2.95 -15.51 -20.46
CA LEU A 348 -3.14 -16.48 -19.40
C LEU A 348 -3.96 -17.64 -19.94
N ARG A 349 -3.48 -18.85 -19.73
CA ARG A 349 -4.21 -20.06 -20.11
C ARG A 349 -5.35 -20.29 -19.13
N LEU A 350 -6.58 -20.19 -19.63
CA LEU A 350 -7.79 -20.48 -18.85
C LEU A 350 -8.37 -21.85 -19.23
N PRO A 351 -9.00 -22.57 -18.28
CA PRO A 351 -9.78 -23.75 -18.60
C PRO A 351 -11.03 -23.41 -19.42
N VAL A 352 -11.59 -24.45 -20.06
CA VAL A 352 -12.92 -24.43 -20.68
C VAL A 352 -13.95 -23.93 -19.67
N GLY A 353 -14.89 -23.12 -20.15
CA GLY A 353 -16.04 -22.70 -19.38
C GLY A 353 -16.51 -21.29 -19.69
N HIS A 354 -17.59 -20.92 -19.04
CA HIS A 354 -18.14 -19.57 -19.08
C HIS A 354 -17.68 -18.80 -17.87
N TRP A 355 -16.89 -17.76 -18.11
CA TRP A 355 -16.31 -16.91 -17.09
C TRP A 355 -17.08 -15.59 -17.02
N ARG A 356 -17.34 -15.14 -15.80
CA ARG A 356 -17.93 -13.83 -15.51
C ARG A 356 -16.96 -13.01 -14.67
N GLU A 357 -16.70 -11.78 -15.09
CA GLU A 357 -15.97 -10.80 -14.31
C GLU A 357 -16.85 -10.31 -13.15
N VAL A 358 -16.32 -10.37 -11.94
CA VAL A 358 -17.06 -10.05 -10.71
C VAL A 358 -17.39 -8.55 -10.59
N LEU A 359 -16.49 -7.67 -11.03
CA LEU A 359 -16.61 -6.22 -10.79
C LEU A 359 -17.41 -5.48 -11.88
N GLY A 360 -17.13 -5.75 -13.14
CA GLY A 360 -17.74 -5.08 -14.29
C GLY A 360 -18.67 -5.96 -15.13
N GLY A 361 -18.91 -7.22 -14.71
CA GLY A 361 -19.92 -8.11 -15.29
C GLY A 361 -19.60 -8.65 -16.70
N ALA A 362 -18.39 -8.43 -17.22
CA ALA A 362 -17.99 -8.97 -18.53
C ALA A 362 -18.09 -10.50 -18.57
N ARG A 363 -18.41 -11.06 -19.73
CA ARG A 363 -18.53 -12.51 -19.95
C ARG A 363 -17.49 -12.98 -20.97
N LEU A 364 -16.97 -14.18 -20.76
CA LEU A 364 -15.99 -14.82 -21.64
C LEU A 364 -16.31 -16.32 -21.71
N GLY A 365 -16.62 -16.82 -22.91
CA GLY A 365 -16.77 -18.25 -23.18
C GLY A 365 -15.50 -18.83 -23.78
N LEU A 366 -15.10 -20.02 -23.33
CA LEU A 366 -13.98 -20.78 -23.89
C LEU A 366 -14.42 -22.21 -24.14
N ASP A 367 -14.50 -22.61 -25.41
CA ASP A 367 -14.89 -23.97 -25.84
C ASP A 367 -13.72 -24.96 -25.78
N SER A 368 -12.49 -24.45 -25.69
CA SER A 368 -11.26 -25.22 -25.43
C SER A 368 -10.35 -24.44 -24.47
N PRO A 369 -9.43 -25.10 -23.74
CA PRO A 369 -8.48 -24.38 -22.91
C PRO A 369 -7.64 -23.44 -23.75
N GLY A 370 -7.70 -22.14 -23.47
CA GLY A 370 -7.21 -21.10 -24.37
C GLY A 370 -6.36 -20.04 -23.67
N ASN A 371 -5.43 -19.47 -24.42
CA ASN A 371 -4.65 -18.32 -24.00
C ASN A 371 -5.48 -17.05 -24.17
N VAL A 372 -5.86 -16.42 -23.05
CA VAL A 372 -6.64 -15.19 -23.05
C VAL A 372 -5.70 -14.01 -22.81
N PRO A 373 -5.67 -12.99 -23.70
CA PRO A 373 -4.84 -11.82 -23.50
C PRO A 373 -5.17 -11.10 -22.18
N LEU A 374 -4.13 -10.68 -21.45
CA LEU A 374 -4.34 -9.86 -20.24
C LEU A 374 -5.07 -8.54 -20.57
N SER A 375 -4.94 -8.02 -21.79
CA SER A 375 -5.70 -6.85 -22.25
C SER A 375 -7.21 -7.06 -22.18
N THR A 376 -7.70 -8.26 -22.50
CA THR A 376 -9.12 -8.63 -22.38
C THR A 376 -9.52 -8.72 -20.91
N LEU A 377 -8.68 -9.36 -20.10
CA LEU A 377 -8.99 -9.66 -18.69
C LEU A 377 -8.97 -8.43 -17.78
N PHE A 378 -8.16 -7.42 -18.14
CA PHE A 378 -8.06 -6.14 -17.44
C PHE A 378 -8.72 -4.98 -18.21
N ALA A 379 -9.51 -5.26 -19.26
CA ALA A 379 -10.09 -4.25 -20.13
C ALA A 379 -10.90 -3.18 -19.37
N ARG A 380 -11.54 -3.59 -18.27
CA ARG A 380 -12.47 -2.75 -17.51
C ARG A 380 -11.90 -2.23 -16.20
N SER A 381 -10.76 -2.75 -15.72
CA SER A 381 -10.30 -2.52 -14.34
C SER A 381 -8.78 -2.75 -14.19
N PRO A 382 -8.07 -2.03 -13.29
CA PRO A 382 -6.66 -2.31 -12.97
C PRO A 382 -6.45 -3.64 -12.23
N VAL A 383 -7.51 -4.19 -11.63
CA VAL A 383 -7.55 -5.50 -10.97
C VAL A 383 -8.71 -6.31 -11.52
N ALA A 384 -8.57 -7.63 -11.63
CA ALA A 384 -9.58 -8.46 -12.27
C ALA A 384 -9.85 -9.73 -11.48
N VAL A 385 -11.13 -10.04 -11.28
CA VAL A 385 -11.61 -11.26 -10.64
C VAL A 385 -12.65 -11.87 -11.54
N TRP A 386 -12.46 -13.14 -11.86
CA TRP A 386 -13.33 -13.89 -12.76
C TRP A 386 -13.74 -15.18 -12.06
N THR A 387 -15.03 -15.50 -12.11
CA THR A 387 -15.58 -16.76 -11.60
C THR A 387 -16.21 -17.53 -12.75
N THR A 388 -16.24 -18.85 -12.64
CA THR A 388 -17.08 -19.66 -13.53
C THR A 388 -18.54 -19.40 -13.19
N ALA A 389 -19.38 -19.23 -14.21
CA ALA A 389 -20.82 -19.05 -14.06
C ALA A 389 -21.51 -20.31 -13.55
#